data_AF-A0A936Z942-F1
#
_entry.id   AF-A0A936Z942-F1
#
_cell.length_a   1.000
_cell.length_b   1.000
_cell.length_c   1.000
_cell.angle_alpha   90.00
_cell.angle_beta   90.00
_cell.angle_gamma   90.00
#
_symmetry.space_group_name_H-M   'P 1'
#
loop_
_entity.id
_entity.type
_entity.pdbx_description
1 polymer ?
#
loop_
_entity_poly.entity_id
_entity_poly.type
_entity_poly.pdbx_seq_one_letter_code
_entity_poly.pdbx_strand_id
1 'polypeptide(L)'
;MPFARPCDLGTTLRRRLSPRQRLAIWERARGICAICERRIDGVRERWIVEHIRALELGGQDEPDNMGPAHETCGRTKTREDHRRTAKAKRQKIQHLGANEAKRPLPCGRRSRWKRKIDGTIVPRQ
;
A
#
# COMPACT_ATOMS: atom_id res chain seq x y z
N MET A 1 6.59 -14.65 -25.51
CA MET A 1 6.06 -13.76 -24.47
C MET A 1 6.45 -14.33 -23.12
N PRO A 2 7.41 -13.75 -22.37
CA PRO A 2 7.81 -14.32 -21.09
C PRO A 2 6.67 -14.22 -20.08
N PHE A 3 6.39 -15.32 -19.37
CA PHE A 3 5.44 -15.33 -18.28
C PHE A 3 5.89 -14.36 -17.19
N ALA A 4 5.00 -13.48 -16.73
CA ALA A 4 5.29 -12.55 -15.64
C ALA A 4 5.65 -13.39 -14.39
N ARG A 5 6.91 -13.28 -13.94
CA ARG A 5 7.35 -13.91 -12.70
C ARG A 5 6.43 -13.45 -11.56
N PRO A 6 5.89 -14.35 -10.73
CA PRO A 6 5.20 -13.97 -9.51
C PRO A 6 6.24 -13.42 -8.52
N CYS A 7 6.65 -12.17 -8.71
CA CYS A 7 7.38 -11.44 -7.70
C CYS A 7 6.37 -11.01 -6.63
N ASP A 8 6.58 -11.49 -5.41
CA ASP A 8 5.93 -10.96 -4.25
C ASP A 8 6.38 -9.50 -4.09
N LEU A 9 5.46 -8.56 -4.32
CA LEU A 9 5.65 -7.17 -3.93
C LEU A 9 5.27 -7.05 -2.46
N GLY A 10 5.89 -7.91 -1.65
CA GLY A 10 5.61 -8.03 -0.23
C GLY A 10 5.92 -6.70 0.45
N THR A 11 5.08 -6.30 1.40
CA THR A 11 5.39 -5.19 2.29
C THR A 11 6.66 -5.58 3.05
N THR A 12 7.76 -4.87 2.82
CA THR A 12 9.01 -5.09 3.57
C THR A 12 8.73 -4.90 5.06
N LEU A 13 9.22 -5.83 5.89
CA LEU A 13 9.05 -5.75 7.34
C LEU A 13 9.71 -4.47 7.88
N ARG A 14 8.95 -3.67 8.62
CA ARG A 14 9.44 -2.44 9.26
C ARG A 14 10.24 -2.79 10.51
N ARG A 15 11.52 -2.41 10.55
CA ARG A 15 12.37 -2.52 11.74
C ARG A 15 12.15 -1.34 12.67
N ARG A 16 12.32 -1.56 13.97
CA ARG A 16 12.34 -0.47 14.95
C ARG A 16 13.68 0.26 14.85
N LEU A 17 13.63 1.57 14.67
CA LEU A 17 14.83 2.41 14.68
C LEU A 17 15.29 2.67 16.11
N SER A 18 16.56 2.43 16.37
CA SER A 18 17.22 2.87 17.61
C SER A 18 17.31 4.41 17.66
N PRO A 19 17.43 5.01 18.86
CA PRO A 19 17.62 6.46 18.98
C PRO A 19 18.82 6.99 18.18
N ARG A 20 19.93 6.23 18.14
CA ARG A 20 21.13 6.57 17.36
C ARG A 20 20.85 6.65 15.85
N GLN A 21 20.09 5.70 15.32
CA GLN A 21 19.71 5.71 13.91
C GLN A 21 18.78 6.88 13.57
N ARG A 22 17.86 7.23 14.47
CA ARG A 22 16.99 8.40 14.28
C ARG A 22 17.79 9.70 14.23
N LEU A 23 18.79 9.84 15.09
CA LEU A 23 19.70 10.98 15.08
C LEU A 23 20.51 11.04 13.78
N ALA A 24 21.08 9.92 13.34
CA ALA A 24 21.83 9.86 12.07
C ALA A 24 20.98 10.28 10.85
N ILE A 25 19.71 9.85 10.79
CA ILE A 25 18.76 10.26 9.73
C ILE A 25 18.50 11.77 9.79
N TRP A 26 18.31 12.31 11.00
CA TRP A 26 18.08 13.74 11.20
C TRP A 26 19.28 14.58 10.74
N GLU A 27 20.49 14.20 11.15
CA GLU A 27 21.74 14.89 10.83
C GLU A 27 22.03 14.84 9.32
N ARG A 28 21.83 13.68 8.68
CA ARG A 28 21.98 13.53 7.22
C ARG A 28 21.04 14.47 6.46
N ALA A 29 19.80 14.58 6.90
CA ALA A 29 18.79 15.44 6.29
C ALA A 29 18.92 16.92 6.71
N ARG A 30 19.88 17.26 7.59
CA ARG A 30 20.10 18.62 8.12
C ARG A 30 18.83 19.24 8.73
N GLY A 31 17.96 18.41 9.30
CA GLY A 31 16.66 18.82 9.85
C GLY A 31 15.67 19.35 8.80
N ILE A 32 15.78 18.94 7.54
CA ILE A 32 14.86 19.31 6.45
C ILE A 32 13.82 18.21 6.27
N CYS A 33 12.55 18.60 6.20
CA CYS A 33 11.45 17.68 5.96
C CYS A 33 11.56 17.02 4.58
N ALA A 34 11.56 15.69 4.53
CA ALA A 34 11.65 14.92 3.29
C ALA A 34 10.39 15.04 2.37
N ILE A 35 9.31 15.67 2.84
CA ILE A 35 8.04 15.78 2.11
C ILE A 35 7.79 17.19 1.60
N CYS A 36 7.98 18.20 2.46
CA CYS A 36 7.70 19.60 2.12
C CYS A 36 8.97 20.44 1.95
N GLU A 37 10.15 19.84 2.14
CA GLU A 37 11.47 20.47 1.95
C GLU A 37 11.73 21.70 2.85
N ARG A 38 10.86 21.95 3.83
CA ARG A 38 11.04 23.00 4.83
C ARG A 38 11.85 22.49 6.01
N ARG A 39 12.60 23.40 6.63
CA ARG A 39 13.32 23.14 7.87
C ARG A 39 12.33 22.86 9.00
N ILE A 40 12.59 21.79 9.74
CA ILE A 40 11.84 21.40 10.92
C ILE A 40 12.53 22.01 12.13
N ASP A 41 11.78 22.71 12.99
CA ASP A 41 12.28 23.08 14.31
C ASP A 41 12.14 21.88 15.24
N GLY A 42 13.20 21.07 15.36
CA GLY A 42 13.17 19.83 16.15
C GLY A 42 12.93 20.04 17.67
N VAL A 43 12.98 21.28 18.17
CA VAL A 43 12.71 21.61 19.58
C VAL A 43 11.24 21.98 19.78
N ARG A 44 10.63 22.69 18.81
CA ARG A 44 9.25 23.20 18.91
C ARG A 44 8.23 22.34 18.17
N GLU A 45 8.64 21.65 17.13
CA GLU A 45 7.78 20.88 16.24
C GLU A 45 8.00 19.38 16.40
N ARG A 46 6.88 18.64 16.40
CA ARG A 46 6.93 17.17 16.40
C ARG A 46 7.27 16.66 15.01
N TRP A 47 8.28 15.79 14.95
CA TRP A 47 8.71 15.13 13.73
C TRP A 47 8.77 13.62 13.90
N ILE A 48 8.62 12.93 12.77
CA ILE A 48 8.68 11.48 12.66
C ILE A 48 9.69 11.08 11.58
N VAL A 49 10.21 9.86 11.67
CA VAL A 49 10.97 9.26 10.58
C VAL A 49 9.98 8.61 9.62
N GLU A 50 9.97 9.10 8.40
CA GLU A 50 9.05 8.68 7.34
C GLU A 50 9.84 8.06 6.18
N HIS A 51 9.27 7.03 5.55
CA HIS A 51 9.87 6.42 4.38
C HIS A 51 9.53 7.23 3.13
N ILE A 52 10.51 7.68 2.35
CA ILE A 52 10.30 8.49 1.14
C ILE A 52 9.39 7.73 0.16
N ARG A 53 9.74 6.47 -0.13
CA ARG A 53 8.87 5.51 -0.80
C ARG A 53 8.22 4.60 0.25
N ALA A 54 6.89 4.54 0.27
CA ALA A 54 6.15 3.69 1.18
C ALA A 54 6.51 2.21 1.03
N LEU A 55 6.66 1.50 2.17
CA LEU A 55 6.94 0.06 2.20
C LEU A 55 5.86 -0.76 1.44
N GLU A 56 4.60 -0.34 1.53
CA GLU A 56 3.48 -0.98 0.83
C GLU A 56 3.53 -0.82 -0.70
N LEU A 57 4.31 0.14 -1.20
CA LEU A 57 4.51 0.42 -2.63
C LEU A 57 5.89 -0.04 -3.13
N GLY A 58 6.49 -1.01 -2.43
CA GLY A 58 7.81 -1.55 -2.74
C GLY A 58 8.95 -0.64 -2.31
N GLY A 59 8.74 0.20 -1.29
CA GLY A 59 9.81 0.90 -0.61
C GLY A 59 10.69 -0.05 0.20
N GLN A 60 11.97 0.27 0.32
CA GLN A 60 12.90 -0.49 1.16
C GLN A 60 12.93 0.09 2.57
N ASP A 61 13.15 -0.76 3.58
CA ASP A 61 13.35 -0.34 4.97
C ASP A 61 14.82 0.02 5.24
N GLU A 62 15.40 0.84 4.36
CA GLU A 62 16.79 1.25 4.39
C GLU A 62 16.93 2.74 4.76
N PRO A 63 18.02 3.15 5.42
CA PRO A 63 18.23 4.55 5.83
C PRO A 63 18.19 5.54 4.65
N ASP A 64 18.57 5.10 3.45
CA ASP A 64 18.50 5.90 2.22
C ASP A 64 17.08 6.23 1.79
N ASN A 65 16.12 5.38 2.15
CA ASN A 65 14.70 5.59 1.90
C ASN A 65 14.00 6.24 3.10
N MET A 66 14.73 6.76 4.09
CA MET A 66 14.15 7.38 5.29
C MET A 66 14.59 8.83 5.44
N GLY A 67 13.67 9.68 5.89
CA GLY A 67 13.97 11.07 6.22
C GLY A 67 13.09 11.58 7.37
N PRO A 68 13.50 12.67 8.02
CA PRO A 68 12.64 13.33 8.99
C PRO A 68 11.49 14.03 8.25
N ALA A 69 10.30 13.99 8.83
CA ALA A 69 9.12 14.68 8.33
C ALA A 69 8.33 15.29 9.48
N HIS A 70 7.69 16.43 9.24
CA HIS A 70 6.68 16.94 10.17
C HIS A 70 5.59 15.88 10.37
N GLU A 71 5.05 15.79 11.59
CA GLU A 71 3.98 14.84 11.90
C GLU A 71 2.77 15.03 10.96
N THR A 72 2.42 16.28 10.64
CA THR A 72 1.31 16.62 9.73
C THR A 72 1.58 16.18 8.29
N CYS A 73 2.78 16.44 7.79
CA CYS A 73 3.20 16.02 6.45
C CYS A 73 3.20 14.50 6.33
N GLY A 74 3.74 13.80 7.31
CA GLY A 74 3.76 12.34 7.34
C GLY A 74 2.35 11.75 7.39
N ARG A 75 1.44 12.28 8.21
CA ARG A 75 0.03 11.84 8.23
C ARG A 75 -0.65 11.99 6.86
N THR A 76 -0.45 13.12 6.19
CA THR A 76 -1.01 13.34 4.84
C THR A 76 -0.46 12.34 3.83
N LYS A 77 0.86 12.13 3.84
CA LYS A 77 1.53 11.17 2.96
C LYS A 77 1.04 9.74 3.21
N THR A 78 1.00 9.29 4.47
CA THR A 78 0.51 7.95 4.84
C THR A 78 -0.90 7.69 4.31
N ARG A 79 -1.79 8.67 4.40
CA ARG A 79 -3.16 8.55 3.85
C ARG A 79 -3.15 8.39 2.32
N GLU A 80 -2.31 9.15 1.63
CA GLU A 80 -2.19 9.05 0.17
C GLU A 80 -1.56 7.71 -0.25
N ASP A 81 -0.51 7.27 0.43
CA ASP A 81 0.18 6.01 0.17
C ASP A 81 -0.77 4.83 0.32
N HIS A 82 -1.55 4.75 1.41
CA HIS A 82 -2.56 3.71 1.58
C HIS A 82 -3.63 3.74 0.46
N ARG A 83 -4.05 4.94 0.02
CA ARG A 83 -4.99 5.07 -1.11
C ARG A 83 -4.38 4.52 -2.41
N ARG A 84 -3.12 4.83 -2.68
CA ARG A 84 -2.37 4.34 -3.86
C ARG A 84 -2.16 2.83 -3.78
N THR A 85 -1.74 2.30 -2.64
CA THR A 85 -1.60 0.85 -2.38
C THR A 85 -2.91 0.13 -2.65
N ALA A 86 -4.02 0.63 -2.13
CA ALA A 86 -5.33 0.00 -2.33
C ALA A 86 -5.72 -0.04 -3.81
N LYS A 87 -5.40 1.02 -4.59
CA LYS A 87 -5.61 1.03 -6.04
C LYS A 87 -4.72 0.00 -6.74
N ALA A 88 -3.42 -0.04 -6.42
CA ALA A 88 -2.47 -0.97 -7.01
C ALA A 88 -2.87 -2.43 -6.74
N LYS A 89 -3.29 -2.76 -5.51
CA LYS A 89 -3.81 -4.08 -5.14
C LYS A 89 -5.04 -4.46 -5.97
N ARG A 90 -6.01 -3.55 -6.13
CA ARG A 90 -7.19 -3.78 -6.98
C ARG A 90 -6.82 -4.03 -8.45
N GLN A 91 -5.88 -3.27 -8.99
CA GLN A 91 -5.39 -3.46 -10.36
C GLN A 91 -4.70 -4.82 -10.53
N LYS A 92 -3.84 -5.22 -9.57
CA LYS A 92 -3.17 -6.53 -9.58
C LYS A 92 -4.18 -7.68 -9.53
N ILE A 93 -5.20 -7.59 -8.67
CA ILE A 93 -6.29 -8.58 -8.59
C ILE A 93 -7.02 -8.72 -9.92
N GLN A 94 -7.36 -7.61 -10.58
CA GLN A 94 -8.03 -7.62 -11.88
C GLN A 94 -7.13 -8.19 -12.98
N HIS A 95 -5.86 -7.77 -13.03
CA HIS A 95 -4.90 -8.24 -14.03
C HIS A 95 -4.64 -9.75 -13.93
N LEU A 96 -4.56 -10.28 -12.71
CA LEU A 96 -4.37 -11.72 -12.48
C LEU A 96 -5.66 -12.54 -12.67
N GLY A 97 -6.81 -11.90 -12.90
CA GLY A 97 -8.11 -12.59 -12.94
C GLY A 97 -8.52 -13.21 -11.59
N ALA A 98 -7.89 -12.78 -10.50
CA ALA A 98 -8.19 -13.24 -9.14
C ALA A 98 -9.43 -12.56 -8.55
N ASN A 99 -10.13 -11.74 -9.33
CA ASN A 99 -11.37 -11.10 -8.93
C ASN A 99 -12.53 -12.10 -8.96
N GLU A 100 -13.25 -12.19 -7.85
CA GLU A 100 -14.53 -12.89 -7.82
C GLU A 100 -15.67 -11.95 -8.27
N ALA A 101 -16.57 -12.48 -9.11
CA ALA A 101 -17.73 -11.74 -9.58
C ALA A 101 -18.74 -11.55 -8.44
N LYS A 102 -18.85 -10.33 -7.91
CA LYS A 102 -19.84 -9.98 -6.87
C LYS A 102 -21.28 -10.18 -7.33
N ARG A 103 -21.54 -10.08 -8.63
CA ARG A 103 -22.84 -10.28 -9.27
C ARG A 103 -22.66 -11.36 -10.34
N PRO A 104 -22.80 -12.65 -9.99
CA PRO A 104 -22.69 -13.72 -10.97
C PRO A 104 -23.83 -13.59 -12.01
N LEU A 105 -23.56 -14.02 -13.24
CA LEU A 105 -24.57 -14.04 -14.30
C LEU A 105 -25.86 -14.74 -13.82
N PRO A 106 -27.05 -14.20 -14.13
CA PRO A 106 -28.31 -14.81 -13.72
C PRO A 106 -28.38 -16.23 -14.31
N CYS A 107 -28.70 -17.20 -13.44
CA CYS A 107 -28.72 -18.63 -13.76
C CYS A 107 -27.37 -19.26 -14.18
N GLY A 108 -26.24 -18.52 -14.12
CA GLY A 108 -24.90 -19.03 -14.39
C GLY A 108 -24.36 -19.96 -13.29
N ARG A 109 -23.15 -20.53 -13.46
CA ARG A 109 -22.60 -21.53 -12.53
C ARG A 109 -22.49 -21.07 -11.07
N ARG A 110 -22.16 -19.79 -10.87
CA ARG A 110 -21.95 -19.16 -9.55
C ARG A 110 -23.22 -18.51 -8.96
N SER A 111 -24.37 -18.53 -9.64
CA SER A 111 -25.62 -17.98 -9.08
C SER A 111 -26.32 -18.95 -8.14
N ARG A 112 -27.11 -18.42 -7.19
CA ARG A 112 -27.97 -19.23 -6.32
C ARG A 112 -29.04 -20.01 -7.09
N TRP A 113 -29.46 -19.48 -8.23
CA TRP A 113 -30.53 -20.03 -9.06
C TRP A 113 -29.94 -20.76 -10.27
N LYS A 114 -30.57 -21.85 -10.72
CA LYS A 114 -30.27 -22.54 -11.98
C LYS A 114 -31.52 -22.61 -12.83
N ARG A 115 -31.37 -22.46 -14.15
CA ARG A 115 -32.45 -22.66 -15.13
C ARG A 115 -32.37 -24.08 -15.68
N LYS A 116 -33.46 -24.83 -15.55
CA LYS A 116 -33.59 -26.17 -16.15
C LYS A 116 -33.82 -26.07 -17.67
N ILE A 117 -33.71 -27.19 -18.37
CA ILE A 117 -33.97 -27.28 -19.82
C ILE A 117 -35.42 -26.88 -20.15
N ASP A 118 -36.36 -27.20 -19.25
CA ASP A 118 -37.77 -26.82 -19.31
C ASP A 118 -38.04 -25.31 -19.10
N GLY A 119 -37.01 -24.49 -18.81
CA GLY A 119 -37.13 -23.06 -18.56
C GLY A 119 -37.37 -22.67 -17.09
N THR A 120 -37.66 -23.63 -16.20
CA THR A 120 -37.95 -23.38 -14.79
C THR A 120 -36.71 -22.92 -14.02
N ILE A 121 -36.86 -21.90 -13.17
CA ILE A 121 -35.79 -21.39 -12.30
C ILE A 121 -35.94 -22.03 -10.91
N VAL A 122 -34.91 -22.73 -10.46
CA VAL A 122 -34.89 -23.41 -9.16
C VAL A 122 -33.63 -23.07 -8.35
N PRO A 123 -33.66 -23.17 -7.00
CA PRO A 123 -32.44 -23.09 -6.20
C PRO A 123 -31.43 -24.16 -6.64
N ARG A 124 -30.14 -23.80 -6.66
CA ARG A 124 -29.04 -24.73 -6.86
C ARG A 124 -28.66 -25.29 -5.48
N GLN A 125 -29.04 -26.54 -5.21
CA GLN A 125 -28.42 -27.37 -4.16
C GLN A 125 -27.00 -27.77 -4.58
#